data_AF-A0A3A8P9P1-F1
#
_entry.id   AF-A0A3A8P9P1-F1
#
_cell.length_a   1.000
_cell.length_b   1.000
_cell.length_c   1.000
_cell.angle_alpha   90.00
_cell.angle_beta   90.00
_cell.angle_gamma   90.00
#
_symmetry.space_group_name_H-M   'P 1'
#
loop_
_entity.id
_entity.type
_entity.pdbx_description
1 polymer ?
#
loop_
_entity_poly.entity_id
_entity_poly.type
_entity_poly.pdbx_seq_one_letter_code
_entity_poly.pdbx_strand_id
1 'polypeptide(L)'
;MVRIGEWRQDMKQQRRSGRAGLLAVVGLMVSAALAGCQPAAQTDPNLVGAQEQGATNVPGLYVVFNQPDNTGTRDYRIKDEVVRLIDNSPKGSYIRIAMFLWTTDHLNAAIKAALCRGVIVRLVVDEQNGGAASEFLSGGVIHDISSHVPPAASCPDATRLELTRCNGTGAGSACIAGFDRSTTIMHDKIFTFSTTTDPQGNRIQRVVVQGSWNNTYSQNNYWNDMVVSYEDWDWYDYWVGYHNDLRGGTKTTDYYNPTTGQGYYDSPNAPWTAYFFPREGNDNELSSDTVANNFTDYIRTAVAGCTLDVNQNHFNDSRIIVATELLRIAKLGCKVRVLYTDMEAGVRAKLGGSSNITVRQLYDVSANNVKTSDGTPREVLTHSKHFVYSGNFNGTVRKIVLTGSHNLSKNSLRYNDENLVKYYSDSLWQAYHANFEKGWAQALNDG
;
A
#
# COMPACT_ATOMS: atom_id res chain seq x y z
N MET A 1 -19.11 -23.34 -21.37
CA MET A 1 -18.83 -24.53 -20.55
C MET A 1 -17.70 -25.35 -21.17
N VAL A 2 -16.46 -24.85 -21.12
CA VAL A 2 -15.20 -25.57 -21.44
C VAL A 2 -14.18 -24.96 -20.48
N ARG A 3 -13.90 -25.61 -19.34
CA ARG A 3 -12.78 -26.53 -19.07
C ARG A 3 -11.39 -25.86 -19.12
N ILE A 4 -10.76 -25.83 -17.95
CA ILE A 4 -9.37 -25.49 -17.68
C ILE A 4 -8.50 -26.75 -17.87
N GLY A 5 -7.26 -26.56 -18.32
CA GLY A 5 -6.27 -27.61 -18.60
C GLY A 5 -5.47 -27.21 -19.86
N GLU A 6 -4.17 -27.43 -19.97
CA GLU A 6 -3.18 -28.05 -19.05
C GLU A 6 -1.88 -27.22 -19.07
N TRP A 7 -0.77 -27.76 -18.53
CA TRP A 7 0.63 -27.67 -19.00
C TRP A 7 1.63 -27.85 -17.84
N ARG A 8 2.29 -29.02 -17.79
CA ARG A 8 3.43 -29.37 -16.91
C ARG A 8 4.28 -30.44 -17.63
N GLN A 9 5.56 -30.54 -17.26
CA GLN A 9 6.58 -31.48 -17.77
C GLN A 9 7.11 -31.20 -19.19
N ASP A 10 8.33 -31.62 -19.58
CA ASP A 10 9.52 -31.98 -18.76
C ASP A 10 10.57 -30.82 -18.98
N MET A 11 11.77 -30.88 -19.57
CA MET A 11 12.69 -31.98 -19.84
C MET A 11 14.05 -31.72 -19.15
N LYS A 12 14.52 -32.77 -18.47
CA LYS A 12 15.75 -32.86 -17.68
C LYS A 12 17.08 -32.56 -18.43
N GLN A 13 18.10 -32.32 -17.59
CA GLN A 13 19.44 -32.91 -17.68
C GLN A 13 20.46 -32.35 -18.69
N GLN A 14 21.43 -31.59 -18.14
CA GLN A 14 22.86 -31.87 -18.37
C GLN A 14 23.67 -31.69 -17.07
N ARG A 15 24.46 -32.72 -16.71
CA ARG A 15 25.54 -32.65 -15.72
C ARG A 15 26.84 -33.03 -16.41
N ARG A 16 27.87 -32.18 -16.34
CA ARG A 16 29.28 -32.56 -16.52
C ARG A 16 30.15 -31.86 -15.48
N SER A 17 31.26 -32.50 -15.13
CA SER A 17 32.08 -32.18 -13.96
C SER A 17 33.34 -31.39 -14.30
N GLY A 18 33.63 -30.35 -13.52
CA GLY A 18 34.96 -29.75 -13.38
C GLY A 18 35.50 -30.01 -11.97
N ARG A 19 36.81 -30.26 -11.82
CA ARG A 19 37.47 -30.52 -10.54
C ARG A 19 38.22 -29.29 -10.02
N ALA A 20 38.14 -29.11 -8.70
CA ALA A 20 39.10 -28.50 -7.78
C ALA A 20 40.21 -27.58 -8.34
N GLY A 21 40.23 -26.34 -7.82
CA GLY A 21 41.41 -25.47 -7.78
C GLY A 21 41.45 -24.76 -6.43
N LEU A 22 42.20 -25.31 -5.45
CA LEU A 22 42.38 -24.70 -4.14
C LEU A 22 43.60 -23.77 -4.18
N LEU A 23 43.40 -22.47 -3.97
CA LEU A 23 44.47 -21.49 -3.81
C LEU A 23 44.19 -20.65 -2.56
N ALA A 24 44.95 -20.91 -1.50
CA ALA A 24 44.90 -20.12 -0.27
C ALA A 24 45.76 -18.87 -0.45
N VAL A 25 45.13 -17.69 -0.36
CA VAL A 25 45.83 -16.40 -0.29
C VAL A 25 45.64 -15.85 1.13
N VAL A 26 46.68 -15.95 1.95
CA VAL A 26 46.75 -15.28 3.24
C VAL A 26 47.33 -13.88 3.00
N GLY A 27 46.48 -12.85 3.07
CA GLY A 27 46.85 -11.45 2.88
C GLY A 27 46.14 -10.58 3.91
N LEU A 28 46.91 -9.71 4.59
CA LEU A 28 46.49 -8.99 5.80
C LEU A 28 45.14 -8.28 5.67
N MET A 29 44.19 -8.60 6.55
CA MET A 29 43.10 -7.68 6.86
C MET A 29 43.64 -6.58 7.78
N VAL A 30 43.83 -5.38 7.22
CA VAL A 30 43.96 -4.16 8.00
C VAL A 30 42.57 -3.77 8.49
N SER A 31 42.33 -3.86 9.79
CA SER A 31 41.05 -3.53 10.42
C SER A 31 40.80 -2.01 10.45
N ALA A 32 40.59 -1.41 9.27
CA ALA A 32 40.03 -0.09 9.16
C ALA A 32 38.59 -0.12 9.66
N ALA A 33 38.36 0.42 10.87
CA ALA A 33 37.03 0.57 11.42
C ALA A 33 36.26 1.63 10.62
N LEU A 34 35.63 1.20 9.53
CA LEU A 34 34.67 1.99 8.79
C LEU A 34 33.43 2.19 9.67
N ALA A 35 33.49 3.21 10.52
CA ALA A 35 32.30 3.83 11.08
C ALA A 35 31.41 4.23 9.92
N GLY A 36 30.30 3.51 9.75
CA GLY A 36 29.37 3.70 8.65
C GLY A 36 28.71 5.05 8.76
N CYS A 37 29.30 6.06 8.11
CA CYS A 37 28.64 7.33 7.85
C CYS A 37 27.46 7.05 6.92
N GLN A 38 26.29 6.77 7.52
CA GLN A 38 25.03 7.04 6.85
C GLN A 38 25.10 8.49 6.37
N PRO A 39 24.69 8.80 5.13
CA PRO A 39 24.36 10.17 4.82
C PRO A 39 23.28 10.60 5.82
N ALA A 40 23.50 11.71 6.52
CA ALA A 40 22.46 12.26 7.39
C ALA A 40 21.18 12.41 6.56
N ALA A 41 20.03 12.07 7.16
CA ALA A 41 18.74 12.22 6.49
C ALA A 41 18.68 13.62 5.88
N GLN A 42 18.51 13.70 4.54
CA GLN A 42 18.57 14.97 3.84
C GLN A 42 17.33 15.79 4.17
N THR A 43 17.43 16.53 5.28
CA THR A 43 16.55 17.64 5.62
C THR A 43 16.47 18.54 4.39
N ASP A 44 15.32 18.47 3.71
CA ASP A 44 15.07 19.21 2.48
C ASP A 44 15.19 20.71 2.83
N PRO A 45 16.21 21.42 2.31
CA PRO A 45 16.64 22.70 2.87
C PRO A 45 15.59 23.80 2.72
N ASN A 46 14.57 23.58 1.86
CA ASN A 46 13.42 24.47 1.71
C ASN A 46 12.40 24.33 2.84
N LEU A 47 12.44 23.23 3.61
CA LEU A 47 11.56 23.02 4.76
C LEU A 47 11.94 23.87 5.99
N VAL A 48 13.19 24.33 6.06
CA VAL A 48 13.72 25.13 7.19
C VAL A 48 13.02 26.49 7.29
N GLY A 49 12.50 27.03 6.17
CA GLY A 49 11.68 28.23 6.14
C GLY A 49 10.17 28.00 6.32
N ALA A 50 9.71 26.74 6.43
CA ALA A 50 8.29 26.37 6.40
C ALA A 50 7.64 26.27 7.79
N GLN A 51 8.22 26.92 8.80
CA GLN A 51 7.72 26.94 10.19
C GLN A 51 6.81 28.16 10.49
N GLU A 52 6.61 29.06 9.51
CA GLU A 52 5.83 30.28 9.72
C GLU A 52 4.31 30.05 9.55
N GLN A 53 3.59 30.27 10.65
CA GLN A 53 2.15 30.53 10.79
C GLN A 53 1.15 29.43 10.34
N GLY A 54 0.38 28.91 11.30
CA GLY A 54 -0.84 28.14 11.06
C GLY A 54 -0.77 26.64 11.37
N ALA A 55 0.44 26.05 11.43
CA ALA A 55 0.61 24.70 11.93
C ALA A 55 0.32 24.62 13.44
N THR A 56 -0.28 23.53 13.89
CA THR A 56 -0.52 23.22 15.30
C THR A 56 0.57 22.33 15.89
N ASN A 57 1.26 21.56 15.03
CA ASN A 57 2.12 20.43 15.38
C ASN A 57 1.43 19.40 16.29
N VAL A 58 0.10 19.29 16.20
CA VAL A 58 -0.72 18.28 16.89
C VAL A 58 -1.14 17.24 15.86
N PRO A 59 -0.59 16.01 15.91
CA PRO A 59 -0.89 14.97 14.93
C PRO A 59 -2.38 14.69 14.76
N GLY A 60 -2.86 14.84 13.52
CA GLY A 60 -4.24 14.61 13.15
C GLY A 60 -4.40 13.49 12.12
N LEU A 61 -5.60 12.92 12.04
CA LEU A 61 -5.92 11.86 11.09
C LEU A 61 -7.39 11.90 10.63
N TYR A 62 -7.64 11.44 9.40
CA TYR A 62 -8.96 11.02 8.92
C TYR A 62 -8.80 9.91 7.86
N VAL A 63 -9.92 9.35 7.40
CA VAL A 63 -9.95 8.35 6.32
C VAL A 63 -11.01 8.73 5.29
N VAL A 64 -10.70 8.50 4.02
CA VAL A 64 -11.66 8.59 2.92
C VAL A 64 -11.82 7.21 2.30
N PHE A 65 -13.07 6.84 2.03
CA PHE A 65 -13.46 5.58 1.42
C PHE A 65 -14.14 5.82 0.08
N ASN A 66 -13.91 4.93 -0.89
CA ASN A 66 -14.88 4.67 -1.94
C ASN A 66 -15.84 3.56 -1.45
N GLN A 67 -17.15 3.77 -1.56
CA GLN A 67 -18.22 2.83 -1.19
C GLN A 67 -19.20 2.71 -2.37
N PRO A 68 -18.76 2.16 -3.52
CA PRO A 68 -19.55 2.08 -4.73
C PRO A 68 -20.79 1.18 -4.55
N ASP A 69 -21.95 1.78 -4.81
CA ASP A 69 -23.22 1.08 -4.81
C ASP A 69 -23.36 0.11 -6.00
N ASN A 70 -24.35 -0.78 -5.91
CA ASN A 70 -24.75 -1.70 -6.97
C ASN A 70 -25.73 -1.06 -7.99
N THR A 71 -26.12 0.21 -7.81
CA THR A 71 -26.95 0.94 -8.79
C THR A 71 -26.14 1.42 -9.99
N GLY A 72 -24.80 1.40 -9.88
CA GLY A 72 -23.87 1.76 -10.95
C GLY A 72 -23.05 3.02 -10.68
N THR A 73 -23.35 3.77 -9.61
CA THR A 73 -22.70 5.04 -9.33
C THR A 73 -21.24 4.84 -8.99
N ARG A 74 -20.35 5.45 -9.78
CA ARG A 74 -18.92 5.52 -9.49
C ARG A 74 -18.68 6.40 -8.29
N ASP A 75 -17.99 5.88 -7.28
CA ASP A 75 -17.59 6.65 -6.12
C ASP A 75 -16.22 7.27 -6.40
N TYR A 76 -16.16 8.59 -6.41
CA TYR A 76 -14.97 9.37 -6.71
C TYR A 76 -14.35 10.01 -5.46
N ARG A 77 -14.88 9.76 -4.24
CA ARG A 77 -14.44 10.48 -3.03
C ARG A 77 -12.94 10.44 -2.78
N ILE A 78 -12.27 9.31 -3.01
CA ILE A 78 -10.81 9.23 -2.88
C ILE A 78 -10.09 10.06 -3.96
N LYS A 79 -10.52 9.98 -5.23
CA LYS A 79 -10.01 10.84 -6.32
C LYS A 79 -10.17 12.31 -5.96
N ASP A 80 -11.37 12.70 -5.55
CA ASP A 80 -11.74 14.10 -5.34
C ASP A 80 -11.03 14.68 -4.12
N GLU A 81 -10.80 13.88 -3.07
CA GLU A 81 -9.94 14.27 -1.95
C GLU A 81 -8.47 14.44 -2.38
N VAL A 82 -7.91 13.52 -3.18
CA VAL A 82 -6.54 13.64 -3.69
C VAL A 82 -6.40 14.88 -4.59
N VAL A 83 -7.38 15.16 -5.45
CA VAL A 83 -7.46 16.41 -6.22
C VAL A 83 -7.51 17.62 -5.29
N ARG A 84 -8.36 17.62 -4.25
CA ARG A 84 -8.47 18.70 -3.27
C ARG A 84 -7.13 18.98 -2.57
N LEU A 85 -6.41 17.95 -2.14
CA LEU A 85 -5.09 18.06 -1.51
C LEU A 85 -4.03 18.62 -2.48
N ILE A 86 -4.05 18.21 -3.75
CA ILE A 86 -3.18 18.75 -4.81
C ILE A 86 -3.51 20.23 -5.09
N ASP A 87 -4.80 20.58 -5.17
CA ASP A 87 -5.24 21.94 -5.51
C ASP A 87 -5.05 22.96 -4.39
N ASN A 88 -5.07 22.53 -3.13
CA ASN A 88 -4.76 23.36 -1.98
C ASN A 88 -3.25 23.40 -1.63
N SER A 89 -2.39 22.74 -2.41
CA SER A 89 -0.93 22.81 -2.23
C SER A 89 -0.38 24.18 -2.71
N PRO A 90 0.25 25.00 -1.83
CA PRO A 90 0.68 26.36 -2.16
C PRO A 90 2.02 26.40 -2.91
N LYS A 91 2.35 27.54 -3.53
CA LYS A 91 3.63 27.76 -4.23
C LYS A 91 4.83 27.42 -3.35
N GLY A 92 5.80 26.69 -3.91
CA GLY A 92 7.01 26.26 -3.21
C GLY A 92 6.85 25.02 -2.33
N SER A 93 5.63 24.54 -2.10
CA SER A 93 5.42 23.25 -1.42
C SER A 93 5.81 22.07 -2.32
N TYR A 94 6.13 20.95 -1.69
CA TYR A 94 6.30 19.64 -2.31
C TYR A 94 5.03 18.79 -2.22
N ILE A 95 4.71 18.13 -3.33
CA ILE A 95 3.90 16.92 -3.45
C ILE A 95 4.82 15.76 -3.86
N ARG A 96 4.74 14.64 -3.15
CA ARG A 96 5.47 13.40 -3.47
C ARG A 96 4.46 12.28 -3.65
N ILE A 97 4.63 11.42 -4.64
CA ILE A 97 3.66 10.39 -5.04
C ILE A 97 4.39 9.09 -5.39
N ALA A 98 3.94 7.96 -4.85
CA ALA A 98 4.29 6.62 -5.33
C ALA A 98 3.01 5.86 -5.67
N MET A 99 2.88 5.42 -6.92
CA MET A 99 1.64 4.84 -7.43
C MET A 99 1.90 3.67 -8.38
N PHE A 100 1.42 2.48 -8.02
CA PHE A 100 1.53 1.27 -8.84
C PHE A 100 0.92 1.45 -10.24
N LEU A 101 -0.40 1.61 -10.35
CA LEU A 101 -1.08 1.81 -11.63
C LEU A 101 -1.59 3.24 -11.80
N TRP A 102 -1.21 3.85 -12.92
CA TRP A 102 -1.65 5.17 -13.35
C TRP A 102 -2.08 5.11 -14.81
N THR A 103 -3.39 4.95 -15.04
CA THR A 103 -3.98 4.70 -16.37
C THR A 103 -5.08 5.71 -16.73
N THR A 104 -5.16 6.83 -16.00
CA THR A 104 -6.14 7.89 -16.24
C THR A 104 -5.54 9.28 -16.15
N ASP A 105 -6.28 10.24 -16.69
CA ASP A 105 -6.03 11.66 -16.55
C ASP A 105 -6.66 12.29 -15.28
N HIS A 106 -7.33 11.52 -14.41
CA HIS A 106 -8.12 12.03 -13.27
C HIS A 106 -7.36 13.04 -12.38
N LEU A 107 -6.05 12.86 -12.22
CA LEU A 107 -5.16 13.72 -11.42
C LEU A 107 -4.26 14.63 -12.29
N ASN A 108 -4.20 14.42 -13.60
CA ASN A 108 -3.29 15.15 -14.50
C ASN A 108 -3.60 16.65 -14.52
N ALA A 109 -4.88 17.04 -14.51
CA ALA A 109 -5.30 18.44 -14.49
C ALA A 109 -4.88 19.15 -13.18
N ALA A 110 -5.05 18.50 -12.02
CA ALA A 110 -4.68 19.04 -10.72
C ALA A 110 -3.15 19.16 -10.57
N ILE A 111 -2.40 18.13 -11.00
CA ILE A 111 -0.92 18.16 -10.99
C ILE A 111 -0.37 19.24 -11.92
N LYS A 112 -0.96 19.38 -13.12
CA LYS A 112 -0.64 20.45 -14.06
C LYS A 112 -0.88 21.83 -13.45
N ALA A 113 -2.02 22.02 -12.77
CA ALA A 113 -2.30 23.26 -12.04
C ALA A 113 -1.30 23.50 -10.89
N ALA A 114 -0.91 22.47 -10.14
CA ALA A 114 0.09 22.55 -9.07
C ALA A 114 1.45 22.99 -9.61
N LEU A 115 1.95 22.38 -10.68
CA LEU A 115 3.20 22.77 -11.34
C LEU A 115 3.15 24.24 -11.79
N CYS A 116 2.05 24.70 -12.40
CA CYS A 116 1.92 26.10 -12.81
C CYS A 116 1.69 27.08 -11.63
N ARG A 117 1.23 26.60 -10.46
CA ARG A 117 1.27 27.35 -9.18
C ARG A 117 2.69 27.44 -8.59
N GLY A 118 3.66 26.66 -9.09
CA GLY A 118 5.02 26.60 -8.55
C GLY A 118 5.22 25.59 -7.42
N VAL A 119 4.33 24.59 -7.32
CA VAL A 119 4.50 23.40 -6.49
C VAL A 119 5.56 22.48 -7.12
N ILE A 120 6.32 21.76 -6.31
CA ILE A 120 7.29 20.75 -6.77
C ILE A 120 6.64 19.37 -6.67
N VAL A 121 6.68 18.58 -7.75
CA VAL A 121 5.99 17.29 -7.84
C VAL A 121 7.00 16.18 -8.10
N ARG A 122 7.12 15.20 -7.19
CA ARG A 122 7.95 14.01 -7.38
C ARG A 122 7.06 12.78 -7.54
N LEU A 123 7.03 12.19 -8.74
CA LEU A 123 6.19 11.05 -9.08
C LEU A 123 7.05 9.79 -9.28
N VAL A 124 6.71 8.71 -8.57
CA VAL A 124 7.23 7.35 -8.77
C VAL A 124 6.08 6.50 -9.30
N VAL A 125 6.30 5.79 -10.40
CA VAL A 125 5.35 4.85 -11.00
C VAL A 125 6.01 3.52 -11.34
N ASP A 126 5.24 2.43 -11.25
CA ASP A 126 5.70 1.11 -11.67
C ASP A 126 5.71 0.99 -13.21
N GLU A 127 6.66 0.21 -13.75
CA GLU A 127 6.79 -0.01 -15.21
C GLU A 127 6.49 -1.46 -15.64
N GLN A 128 5.57 -2.16 -14.95
CA GLN A 128 5.22 -3.54 -15.28
C GLN A 128 4.90 -3.72 -16.78
N ASN A 129 5.51 -4.75 -17.36
CA ASN A 129 5.48 -5.05 -18.80
C ASN A 129 6.00 -3.90 -19.70
N GLY A 130 6.94 -3.06 -19.24
CA GLY A 130 7.47 -1.94 -20.03
C GLY A 130 6.41 -0.85 -20.26
N GLY A 131 5.58 -0.59 -19.24
CA GLY A 131 4.41 0.28 -19.32
C GLY A 131 3.16 -0.37 -19.93
N ALA A 132 3.26 -1.56 -20.53
CA ALA A 132 2.11 -2.23 -21.14
C ALA A 132 1.10 -2.81 -20.12
N ALA A 133 1.41 -2.79 -18.81
CA ALA A 133 0.44 -3.08 -17.75
C ALA A 133 -0.59 -1.97 -17.51
N SER A 134 -0.56 -0.86 -18.27
CA SER A 134 -1.73 0.02 -18.39
C SER A 134 -2.84 -0.72 -19.16
N GLU A 135 -3.68 -1.46 -18.43
CA GLU A 135 -4.47 -2.56 -18.97
C GLU A 135 -5.30 -2.26 -20.23
N PHE A 136 -5.15 -3.17 -21.20
CA PHE A 136 -6.01 -3.43 -22.36
C PHE A 136 -6.42 -2.27 -23.28
N LEU A 137 -5.75 -2.21 -24.43
CA LEU A 137 -6.33 -1.84 -25.75
C LEU A 137 -6.86 -0.41 -25.93
N SER A 138 -6.52 0.56 -25.07
CA SER A 138 -6.94 1.97 -25.26
C SER A 138 -5.90 3.03 -24.87
N GLY A 139 -4.63 2.82 -25.24
CA GLY A 139 -3.61 3.88 -25.40
C GLY A 139 -3.23 4.72 -24.17
N GLY A 140 -3.69 4.35 -22.97
CA GLY A 140 -3.65 5.15 -21.74
C GLY A 140 -2.41 4.98 -20.86
N VAL A 141 -1.23 4.71 -21.44
CA VAL A 141 0.04 4.72 -20.69
C VAL A 141 0.33 6.15 -20.23
N ILE A 142 1.10 6.36 -19.15
CA ILE A 142 1.92 7.58 -19.04
C ILE A 142 3.03 7.52 -20.10
N HIS A 143 2.66 7.80 -21.36
CA HIS A 143 3.63 8.08 -22.42
C HIS A 143 4.50 9.26 -22.00
N ASP A 144 3.86 10.36 -21.61
CA ASP A 144 4.46 11.32 -20.69
C ASP A 144 3.38 12.14 -19.97
N ILE A 145 3.58 12.44 -18.68
CA ILE A 145 2.82 13.50 -18.01
C ILE A 145 3.43 14.87 -18.33
N SER A 146 4.74 14.95 -18.66
CA SER A 146 5.39 16.19 -19.10
C SER A 146 4.86 16.69 -20.45
N SER A 147 4.44 15.81 -21.36
CA SER A 147 3.75 16.22 -22.60
C SER A 147 2.36 16.83 -22.37
N HIS A 148 1.79 16.62 -21.19
CA HIS A 148 0.55 17.26 -20.75
C HIS A 148 0.79 18.56 -19.98
N VAL A 149 2.01 18.84 -19.52
CA VAL A 149 2.41 20.12 -18.91
C VAL A 149 2.59 21.17 -20.02
N PRO A 150 2.16 22.44 -19.84
CA PRO A 150 2.29 23.45 -20.89
C PRO A 150 3.75 23.83 -21.14
N PRO A 151 4.10 24.36 -22.33
CA PRO A 151 5.39 24.99 -22.57
C PRO A 151 5.66 26.08 -21.53
N ALA A 152 6.92 26.22 -21.09
CA ALA A 152 7.32 27.09 -19.98
C ALA A 152 6.86 28.56 -20.14
N ALA A 153 6.74 29.06 -21.38
CA ALA A 153 6.18 30.39 -21.66
C ALA A 153 4.74 30.62 -21.15
N SER A 154 3.99 29.55 -20.87
CA SER A 154 2.63 29.56 -20.34
C SER A 154 2.50 28.92 -18.94
N CYS A 155 3.58 28.30 -18.44
CA CYS A 155 3.67 27.64 -17.14
C CYS A 155 5.14 27.65 -16.70
N PRO A 156 5.69 28.78 -16.21
CA PRO A 156 7.15 28.92 -16.06
C PRO A 156 7.78 27.93 -15.08
N ASP A 157 7.02 27.51 -14.07
CA ASP A 157 7.41 26.54 -13.07
C ASP A 157 7.16 25.05 -13.50
N ALA A 158 6.81 24.80 -14.76
CA ALA A 158 6.64 23.46 -15.36
C ALA A 158 7.81 22.50 -15.14
N THR A 159 9.02 23.03 -14.99
CA THR A 159 10.27 22.27 -14.79
C THR A 159 10.40 21.62 -13.40
N ARG A 160 9.42 21.82 -12.51
CA ARG A 160 9.40 21.27 -11.13
C ARG A 160 8.82 19.85 -11.01
N LEU A 161 8.69 19.13 -12.12
CA LEU A 161 8.29 17.72 -12.14
C LEU A 161 9.54 16.81 -12.16
N GLU A 162 9.66 15.94 -11.16
CA GLU A 162 10.65 14.86 -11.11
C GLU A 162 9.92 13.51 -11.27
N LEU A 163 10.12 12.82 -12.40
CA LEU A 163 9.49 11.51 -12.68
C LEU A 163 10.52 10.38 -12.59
N THR A 164 10.27 9.41 -11.72
CA THR A 164 10.94 8.11 -11.67
C THR A 164 9.99 7.03 -12.18
N ARG A 165 10.46 6.18 -13.11
CA ARG A 165 9.83 4.90 -13.44
C ARG A 165 10.61 3.79 -12.73
N CYS A 166 9.91 2.86 -12.07
CA CYS A 166 10.53 1.74 -11.39
C CYS A 166 10.97 0.69 -12.40
N ASN A 167 12.26 0.34 -12.37
CA ASN A 167 12.88 -0.70 -13.18
C ASN A 167 13.38 -1.83 -12.27
N GLY A 168 12.68 -2.97 -12.24
CA GLY A 168 13.05 -4.09 -11.38
C GLY A 168 14.26 -4.87 -11.89
N THR A 169 14.61 -5.93 -11.16
CA THR A 169 15.61 -6.90 -11.61
C THR A 169 15.00 -7.87 -12.61
N GLY A 170 15.60 -8.04 -13.78
CA GLY A 170 15.21 -9.03 -14.78
C GLY A 170 13.77 -8.87 -15.27
N ALA A 171 12.88 -9.78 -14.87
CA ALA A 171 11.46 -9.77 -15.23
C ALA A 171 10.58 -8.84 -14.36
N GLY A 172 11.08 -8.31 -13.23
CA GLY A 172 10.30 -7.47 -12.31
C GLY A 172 10.29 -5.98 -12.67
N SER A 173 9.39 -5.22 -12.06
CA SER A 173 9.27 -3.76 -12.21
C SER A 173 9.45 -2.96 -10.91
N ALA A 174 9.56 -3.59 -9.75
CA ALA A 174 9.71 -2.90 -8.46
C ALA A 174 10.88 -1.90 -8.38
N CYS A 175 10.69 -0.83 -7.58
CA CYS A 175 11.70 0.17 -7.29
C CYS A 175 12.75 -0.33 -6.28
N ILE A 176 12.35 -0.97 -5.17
CA ILE A 176 13.27 -1.46 -4.12
C ILE A 176 13.44 -2.99 -4.17
N ALA A 177 12.39 -3.76 -4.48
CA ALA A 177 12.47 -5.21 -4.44
C ALA A 177 13.35 -5.80 -5.56
N GLY A 178 14.42 -6.51 -5.15
CA GLY A 178 15.46 -7.06 -6.01
C GLY A 178 15.26 -8.51 -6.46
N PHE A 179 14.03 -8.94 -6.74
CA PHE A 179 13.72 -10.32 -7.14
C PHE A 179 13.44 -10.42 -8.65
N ASP A 180 14.15 -11.31 -9.34
CA ASP A 180 13.94 -11.59 -10.78
C ASP A 180 12.68 -12.45 -11.01
N ARG A 181 11.51 -11.79 -10.99
CA ARG A 181 10.17 -12.38 -11.22
C ARG A 181 9.21 -11.34 -11.79
N SER A 182 8.35 -11.73 -12.72
CA SER A 182 7.30 -10.87 -13.30
C SER A 182 6.21 -10.42 -12.30
N THR A 183 6.21 -10.96 -11.09
CA THR A 183 5.31 -10.60 -10.00
C THR A 183 5.94 -9.65 -8.98
N THR A 184 7.19 -9.20 -9.20
CA THR A 184 7.94 -8.28 -8.33
C THR A 184 7.65 -6.85 -8.78
N ILE A 185 6.79 -6.15 -8.04
CA ILE A 185 6.22 -4.84 -8.42
C ILE A 185 6.34 -3.78 -7.31
N MET A 186 6.35 -2.51 -7.69
CA MET A 186 6.15 -1.38 -6.78
C MET A 186 4.64 -1.19 -6.59
N HIS A 187 4.11 -1.77 -5.51
CA HIS A 187 2.68 -1.87 -5.27
C HIS A 187 2.15 -0.75 -4.34
N ASP A 188 2.84 0.39 -4.24
CA ASP A 188 2.39 1.49 -3.37
C ASP A 188 1.25 2.35 -3.93
N LYS A 189 0.61 3.07 -3.01
CA LYS A 189 -0.47 4.06 -3.19
C LYS A 189 -0.27 5.17 -2.15
N ILE A 190 0.80 5.93 -2.30
CA ILE A 190 1.28 6.91 -1.32
C ILE A 190 1.27 8.31 -1.95
N PHE A 191 0.82 9.30 -1.17
CA PHE A 191 1.04 10.72 -1.44
C PHE A 191 1.60 11.38 -0.18
N THR A 192 2.53 12.34 -0.30
CA THR A 192 2.89 13.22 0.82
C THR A 192 2.85 14.68 0.38
N PHE A 193 2.26 15.54 1.22
CA PHE A 193 2.11 16.98 0.97
C PHE A 193 2.78 17.76 2.11
N SER A 194 3.79 18.55 1.79
CA SER A 194 4.49 19.36 2.79
C SER A 194 3.62 20.48 3.40
N THR A 195 2.62 20.96 2.64
CA THR A 195 1.54 21.86 3.09
C THR A 195 0.35 21.72 2.14
N THR A 196 -0.87 21.67 2.68
CA THR A 196 -2.14 21.76 1.95
C THR A 196 -3.26 22.15 2.94
N THR A 197 -4.52 21.78 2.73
CA THR A 197 -5.62 22.00 3.69
C THR A 197 -6.35 20.72 4.08
N ASP A 198 -7.00 20.72 5.25
CA ASP A 198 -7.96 19.68 5.66
C ASP A 198 -9.32 19.85 4.94
N PRO A 199 -10.29 18.92 5.10
CA PRO A 199 -11.62 19.04 4.49
C PRO A 199 -12.47 20.22 4.99
N GLN A 200 -12.04 20.92 6.04
CA GLN A 200 -12.67 22.12 6.58
C GLN A 200 -12.03 23.41 6.02
N GLY A 201 -10.91 23.30 5.30
CA GLY A 201 -10.16 24.42 4.72
C GLY A 201 -9.06 24.97 5.63
N ASN A 202 -8.80 24.38 6.79
CA ASN A 202 -7.69 24.78 7.65
C ASN A 202 -6.36 24.35 7.01
N ARG A 203 -5.32 25.18 7.13
CA ARG A 203 -3.97 24.83 6.68
C ARG A 203 -3.42 23.67 7.51
N ILE A 204 -2.90 22.64 6.84
CA ILE A 204 -2.19 21.51 7.45
C ILE A 204 -0.84 21.27 6.75
N GLN A 205 0.16 20.88 7.52
CA GLN A 205 1.49 20.51 7.07
C GLN A 205 1.74 19.02 7.28
N ARG A 206 2.86 18.53 6.74
CA ARG A 206 3.38 17.17 7.02
C ARG A 206 2.36 16.05 6.74
N VAL A 207 1.62 16.20 5.66
CA VAL A 207 0.54 15.27 5.30
C VAL A 207 1.11 14.03 4.64
N VAL A 208 0.75 12.86 5.15
CA VAL A 208 0.99 11.55 4.54
C VAL A 208 -0.36 10.90 4.26
N VAL A 209 -0.57 10.49 3.01
CA VAL A 209 -1.76 9.78 2.55
C VAL A 209 -1.34 8.40 2.06
N GLN A 210 -2.01 7.36 2.54
CA GLN A 210 -1.65 5.97 2.32
C GLN A 210 -2.91 5.11 2.22
N GLY A 211 -2.94 4.11 1.33
CA GLY A 211 -4.08 3.19 1.25
C GLY A 211 -4.05 2.23 0.07
N SER A 212 -5.22 2.00 -0.54
CA SER A 212 -5.42 0.96 -1.55
C SER A 212 -5.70 1.46 -2.97
N TRP A 213 -6.09 2.72 -3.18
CA TRP A 213 -6.63 3.21 -4.46
C TRP A 213 -5.55 3.48 -5.51
N ASN A 214 -5.60 2.78 -6.66
CA ASN A 214 -4.78 3.12 -7.82
C ASN A 214 -5.42 4.24 -8.67
N ASN A 215 -4.63 5.01 -9.41
CA ASN A 215 -5.14 5.99 -10.37
C ASN A 215 -5.59 5.34 -11.72
N THR A 216 -6.52 4.40 -11.67
CA THR A 216 -7.10 3.71 -12.84
C THR A 216 -8.58 4.01 -13.03
N TYR A 217 -9.13 3.77 -14.24
CA TYR A 217 -10.56 3.97 -14.49
C TYR A 217 -11.46 3.02 -13.69
N SER A 218 -10.94 1.86 -13.26
CA SER A 218 -11.72 0.83 -12.56
C SER A 218 -11.86 1.08 -11.06
N GLN A 219 -10.94 1.80 -10.42
CA GLN A 219 -10.86 1.92 -8.95
C GLN A 219 -11.98 2.76 -8.31
N ASN A 220 -12.71 3.53 -9.12
CA ASN A 220 -13.94 4.24 -8.73
C ASN A 220 -15.20 3.33 -8.84
N ASN A 221 -15.03 2.08 -9.27
CA ASN A 221 -16.01 1.01 -9.12
C ASN A 221 -15.75 0.12 -7.89
N TYR A 222 -14.61 0.29 -7.20
CA TYR A 222 -14.13 -0.62 -6.16
C TYR A 222 -14.18 0.03 -4.78
N TRP A 223 -14.50 -0.77 -3.75
CA TRP A 223 -14.37 -0.35 -2.36
C TRP A 223 -12.88 -0.17 -2.05
N ASN A 224 -12.49 1.03 -1.67
CA ASN A 224 -11.10 1.42 -1.41
C ASN A 224 -11.06 2.25 -0.13
N ASP A 225 -9.89 2.31 0.50
CA ASP A 225 -9.59 3.20 1.61
C ASP A 225 -8.27 3.95 1.41
N MET A 226 -8.22 5.19 1.89
CA MET A 226 -6.99 5.98 2.07
C MET A 226 -7.05 6.70 3.42
N VAL A 227 -6.07 6.46 4.28
CA VAL A 227 -5.86 7.24 5.52
C VAL A 227 -5.06 8.49 5.17
N VAL A 228 -5.48 9.63 5.70
CA VAL A 228 -4.73 10.88 5.73
C VAL A 228 -4.26 11.11 7.15
N SER A 229 -2.96 11.33 7.33
CA SER A 229 -2.31 11.72 8.59
C SER A 229 -1.53 13.01 8.37
N TYR A 230 -1.48 13.92 9.35
CA TYR A 230 -0.92 15.26 9.19
C TYR A 230 -0.37 15.84 10.51
N GLU A 231 0.43 16.90 10.41
CA GLU A 231 1.08 17.64 11.52
C GLU A 231 2.07 16.81 12.39
N ASP A 232 2.34 15.56 12.02
CA ASP A 232 3.40 14.72 12.58
C ASP A 232 4.66 14.82 11.70
N TRP A 233 5.68 15.52 12.21
CA TRP A 233 6.87 15.88 11.42
C TRP A 233 7.81 14.70 11.19
N ASP A 234 8.17 13.97 12.24
CA ASP A 234 9.11 12.84 12.15
C ASP A 234 8.50 11.69 11.32
N TRP A 235 7.18 11.47 11.43
CA TRP A 235 6.42 10.59 10.54
C TRP A 235 6.53 11.02 9.08
N TYR A 236 6.19 12.27 8.75
CA TYR A 236 6.27 12.77 7.38
C TYR A 236 7.68 12.64 6.79
N ASP A 237 8.71 13.03 7.54
CA ASP A 237 10.09 12.96 7.05
C ASP A 237 10.55 11.50 6.88
N TYR A 238 10.05 10.54 7.68
CA TYR A 238 10.25 9.10 7.42
C TYR A 238 9.60 8.64 6.09
N TRP A 239 8.34 9.02 5.82
CA TRP A 239 7.67 8.69 4.55
C TRP A 239 8.32 9.40 3.34
N VAL A 240 8.91 10.58 3.54
CA VAL A 240 9.76 11.24 2.53
C VAL A 240 11.08 10.47 2.33
N GLY A 241 11.66 9.90 3.39
CA GLY A 241 12.77 8.96 3.31
C GLY A 241 12.45 7.77 2.40
N TYR A 242 11.35 7.05 2.69
CA TYR A 242 10.90 5.93 1.86
C TYR A 242 10.64 6.34 0.39
N HIS A 243 10.03 7.50 0.16
CA HIS A 243 9.83 8.02 -1.19
C HIS A 243 11.14 8.28 -1.94
N ASN A 244 12.17 8.78 -1.25
CA ASN A 244 13.49 8.97 -1.86
C ASN A 244 14.23 7.63 -2.07
N ASP A 245 14.07 6.63 -1.20
CA ASP A 245 14.61 5.27 -1.41
C ASP A 245 13.98 4.62 -2.66
N LEU A 246 12.66 4.71 -2.82
CA LEU A 246 11.95 4.29 -4.04
C LEU A 246 12.54 4.99 -5.28
N ARG A 247 12.70 6.31 -5.22
CA ARG A 247 13.31 7.10 -6.32
C ARG A 247 14.76 6.74 -6.61
N GLY A 248 15.52 6.32 -5.60
CA GLY A 248 16.90 5.88 -5.73
C GLY A 248 17.05 4.47 -6.31
N GLY A 249 15.99 3.66 -6.26
CA GLY A 249 15.91 2.35 -6.92
C GLY A 249 16.89 1.30 -6.40
N THR A 250 17.44 1.47 -5.19
CA THR A 250 18.46 0.57 -4.64
C THR A 250 17.85 -0.79 -4.29
N LYS A 251 18.30 -1.84 -4.98
CA LYS A 251 17.69 -3.16 -4.90
C LYS A 251 18.08 -3.93 -3.64
N THR A 252 17.09 -4.51 -2.96
CA THR A 252 17.28 -5.42 -1.82
C THR A 252 16.23 -6.54 -1.80
N THR A 253 16.54 -7.64 -1.13
CA THR A 253 15.60 -8.71 -0.78
C THR A 253 14.95 -8.51 0.60
N ASP A 254 15.56 -7.67 1.45
CA ASP A 254 15.01 -7.21 2.72
C ASP A 254 15.17 -5.69 2.85
N TYR A 255 14.06 -4.96 2.97
CA TYR A 255 14.05 -3.52 3.27
C TYR A 255 13.91 -3.24 4.77
N TYR A 256 13.66 -4.26 5.60
CA TYR A 256 13.56 -4.11 7.05
C TYR A 256 14.91 -4.30 7.74
N ASN A 257 15.45 -3.22 8.30
CA ASN A 257 16.66 -3.26 9.11
C ASN A 257 16.40 -2.68 10.51
N PRO A 258 16.19 -3.53 11.54
CA PRO A 258 15.91 -3.06 12.90
C PRO A 258 17.10 -2.38 13.58
N THR A 259 18.31 -2.43 12.99
CA THR A 259 19.51 -1.76 13.52
C THR A 259 19.53 -0.28 13.14
N THR A 260 18.96 0.07 11.99
CA THR A 260 18.92 1.44 11.45
C THR A 260 17.52 2.06 11.50
N GLY A 261 16.49 1.28 11.82
CA GLY A 261 15.09 1.69 11.70
C GLY A 261 14.58 1.71 10.25
N GLN A 262 15.27 1.05 9.31
CA GLN A 262 14.78 0.99 7.92
C GLN A 262 13.62 0.01 7.80
N GLY A 263 12.66 0.33 6.93
CA GLY A 263 11.47 -0.47 6.68
C GLY A 263 10.46 -0.55 7.82
N TYR A 264 10.69 0.09 8.97
CA TYR A 264 9.81 0.08 10.15
C TYR A 264 9.92 1.39 10.92
N TYR A 265 8.78 2.00 11.26
CA TYR A 265 8.78 3.24 12.02
C TYR A 265 7.58 3.33 12.96
N ASP A 266 7.81 3.62 14.23
CA ASP A 266 6.79 3.88 15.25
C ASP A 266 6.87 5.37 15.60
N SER A 267 5.78 6.13 15.44
CA SER A 267 5.84 7.59 15.63
C SER A 267 6.03 7.95 17.11
N PRO A 268 6.95 8.87 17.45
CA PRO A 268 7.09 9.40 18.80
C PRO A 268 5.94 10.36 19.18
N ASN A 269 5.22 10.89 18.19
CA ASN A 269 4.23 11.95 18.34
C ASN A 269 2.79 11.42 18.34
N ALA A 270 2.55 10.26 17.72
CA ALA A 270 1.22 9.70 17.50
C ALA A 270 1.24 8.16 17.57
N PRO A 271 0.12 7.51 17.97
CA PRO A 271 0.09 6.07 18.18
C PRO A 271 -0.14 5.31 16.86
N TRP A 272 0.80 5.44 15.92
CA TRP A 272 0.81 4.73 14.64
C TRP A 272 2.20 4.20 14.25
N THR A 273 2.20 3.02 13.63
CA THR A 273 3.40 2.24 13.29
C THR A 273 3.36 1.82 11.82
N ALA A 274 4.33 2.25 11.02
CA ALA A 274 4.50 1.84 9.62
C ALA A 274 5.41 0.61 9.46
N TYR A 275 5.09 -0.18 8.44
CA TYR A 275 5.80 -1.38 8.02
C TYR A 275 5.90 -1.37 6.50
N PHE A 276 7.13 -1.42 5.98
CA PHE A 276 7.40 -1.47 4.54
C PHE A 276 8.01 -2.81 4.14
N PHE A 277 7.94 -3.08 2.84
CA PHE A 277 8.33 -4.33 2.19
C PHE A 277 9.22 -4.02 0.95
N PRO A 278 9.99 -4.99 0.41
CA PRO A 278 10.02 -6.41 0.75
C PRO A 278 10.57 -6.66 2.16
N ARG A 279 10.16 -7.77 2.78
CA ARG A 279 10.78 -8.27 4.03
C ARG A 279 11.23 -9.69 3.85
N GLU A 280 12.49 -9.99 4.16
CA GLU A 280 12.99 -11.36 4.04
C GLU A 280 12.28 -12.29 5.05
N GLY A 281 12.12 -13.54 4.64
CA GLY A 281 11.54 -14.60 5.47
C GLY A 281 12.63 -15.40 6.19
N ASN A 282 12.18 -16.25 7.10
CA ASN A 282 13.00 -17.31 7.67
C ASN A 282 12.26 -18.65 7.51
N ASP A 283 12.85 -19.76 7.96
CA ASP A 283 12.26 -21.10 7.85
C ASP A 283 10.89 -21.25 8.58
N ASN A 284 10.50 -20.26 9.38
CA ASN A 284 9.23 -20.22 10.10
C ASN A 284 8.44 -18.95 9.76
N GLU A 285 7.71 -18.99 8.64
CA GLU A 285 6.91 -17.86 8.12
C GLU A 285 5.98 -17.23 9.18
N LEU A 286 5.50 -17.98 10.20
CA LEU A 286 4.72 -17.42 11.32
C LEU A 286 5.50 -16.38 12.13
N SER A 287 6.81 -16.61 12.32
CA SER A 287 7.69 -15.72 13.09
C SER A 287 8.14 -14.49 12.29
N SER A 288 8.06 -14.54 10.96
CA SER A 288 8.56 -13.51 10.05
C SER A 288 7.47 -12.85 9.18
N ASP A 289 6.20 -13.25 9.32
CA ASP A 289 5.03 -12.56 8.74
C ASP A 289 4.63 -11.38 9.62
N THR A 290 4.62 -10.17 9.06
CA THR A 290 4.33 -8.93 9.77
C THR A 290 2.91 -8.85 10.33
N VAL A 291 1.92 -9.47 9.69
CA VAL A 291 0.56 -9.53 10.25
C VAL A 291 0.53 -10.46 11.47
N ALA A 292 1.30 -11.54 11.45
CA ALA A 292 1.40 -12.45 12.59
C ALA A 292 2.16 -11.82 13.76
N ASN A 293 3.44 -11.49 13.54
CA ASN A 293 4.38 -11.13 14.61
C ASN A 293 4.22 -9.69 15.14
N ASN A 294 3.56 -8.78 14.40
CA ASN A 294 3.37 -7.39 14.81
C ASN A 294 1.90 -7.01 15.11
N PHE A 295 0.97 -7.96 14.97
CA PHE A 295 -0.45 -7.75 15.25
C PHE A 295 -1.13 -8.98 15.90
N THR A 296 -1.31 -10.12 15.23
CA THR A 296 -2.15 -11.19 15.78
C THR A 296 -1.56 -11.88 17.01
N ASP A 297 -0.23 -12.03 17.10
CA ASP A 297 0.45 -12.66 18.25
C ASP A 297 0.24 -11.90 19.58
N TYR A 298 -0.07 -10.60 19.53
CA TYR A 298 -0.44 -9.81 20.72
C TYR A 298 -1.88 -10.04 21.19
N ILE A 299 -2.73 -10.65 20.37
CA ILE A 299 -4.11 -11.04 20.70
C ILE A 299 -4.07 -12.44 21.35
N ARG A 300 -3.72 -12.48 22.63
CA ARG A 300 -3.48 -13.72 23.39
C ARG A 300 -4.65 -14.18 24.26
N THR A 301 -5.61 -13.30 24.51
CA THR A 301 -6.86 -13.59 25.24
C THR A 301 -8.04 -12.90 24.54
N ALA A 302 -9.26 -13.40 24.75
CA ALA A 302 -10.47 -12.67 24.39
C ALA A 302 -11.07 -11.97 25.61
N VAL A 303 -11.85 -10.92 25.36
CA VAL A 303 -12.72 -10.25 26.32
C VAL A 303 -14.16 -10.27 25.77
N ALA A 304 -15.15 -10.04 26.64
CA ALA A 304 -16.53 -9.88 26.20
C ALA A 304 -16.64 -8.77 25.13
N GLY A 305 -17.30 -9.07 24.01
CA GLY A 305 -17.40 -8.15 22.88
C GLY A 305 -16.15 -8.07 21.97
N CYS A 306 -15.20 -8.99 22.08
CA CYS A 306 -14.02 -9.02 21.19
C CYS A 306 -14.43 -9.25 19.72
N THR A 307 -14.00 -8.36 18.81
CA THR A 307 -14.28 -8.44 17.37
C THR A 307 -13.02 -8.23 16.54
N LEU A 308 -12.90 -8.98 15.44
CA LEU A 308 -11.88 -8.79 14.41
C LEU A 308 -12.52 -8.87 13.02
N ASP A 309 -12.71 -7.71 12.38
CA ASP A 309 -13.15 -7.63 11.00
C ASP A 309 -11.93 -7.55 10.08
N VAL A 310 -11.94 -8.29 8.98
CA VAL A 310 -10.83 -8.39 8.02
C VAL A 310 -11.37 -8.19 6.62
N ASN A 311 -10.79 -7.26 5.86
CA ASN A 311 -11.15 -6.97 4.48
C ASN A 311 -9.92 -7.11 3.59
N GLN A 312 -9.99 -7.88 2.50
CA GLN A 312 -8.86 -8.15 1.61
C GLN A 312 -9.29 -8.34 0.16
N ASN A 313 -8.59 -7.70 -0.78
CA ASN A 313 -8.78 -8.00 -2.21
C ASN A 313 -8.37 -9.44 -2.55
N HIS A 314 -7.15 -9.86 -2.18
CA HIS A 314 -6.71 -11.26 -2.31
C HIS A 314 -6.24 -11.83 -0.98
N PHE A 315 -6.68 -13.05 -0.67
CA PHE A 315 -6.18 -13.84 0.46
C PHE A 315 -5.89 -15.27 0.01
N ASN A 316 -4.60 -15.58 -0.21
CA ASN A 316 -4.17 -16.80 -0.89
C ASN A 316 -3.40 -17.77 0.03
N ASP A 317 -3.28 -19.03 -0.40
CA ASP A 317 -2.74 -20.13 0.41
C ASP A 317 -1.26 -19.92 0.78
N SER A 318 -0.54 -19.09 0.00
CA SER A 318 0.83 -18.68 0.35
C SER A 318 0.92 -17.82 1.62
N ARG A 319 -0.22 -17.34 2.17
CA ARG A 319 -0.35 -16.66 3.47
C ARG A 319 -1.37 -17.34 4.39
N ILE A 320 -1.63 -18.64 4.22
CA ILE A 320 -2.51 -19.45 5.10
C ILE A 320 -2.11 -19.40 6.60
N ILE A 321 -0.91 -18.91 6.91
CA ILE A 321 -0.49 -18.66 8.29
C ILE A 321 -1.31 -17.54 8.97
N VAL A 322 -1.72 -16.50 8.23
CA VAL A 322 -2.65 -15.47 8.74
C VAL A 322 -4.03 -16.08 8.99
N ALA A 323 -4.50 -16.98 8.12
CA ALA A 323 -5.76 -17.70 8.34
C ALA A 323 -5.69 -18.65 9.55
N THR A 324 -4.50 -19.14 9.88
CA THR A 324 -4.24 -19.92 11.10
C THR A 324 -4.34 -19.05 12.36
N GLU A 325 -3.85 -17.82 12.30
CA GLU A 325 -3.95 -16.86 13.39
C GLU A 325 -5.38 -16.32 13.58
N LEU A 326 -6.12 -16.06 12.50
CA LEU A 326 -7.56 -15.76 12.57
C LEU A 326 -8.34 -16.91 13.22
N LEU A 327 -8.00 -18.16 12.89
CA LEU A 327 -8.58 -19.34 13.53
C LEU A 327 -8.21 -19.46 15.03
N ARG A 328 -6.98 -19.09 15.42
CA ARG A 328 -6.57 -19.04 16.82
C ARG A 328 -7.37 -17.98 17.59
N ILE A 329 -7.50 -16.78 17.04
CA ILE A 329 -8.25 -15.66 17.63
C ILE A 329 -9.74 -16.00 17.77
N ALA A 330 -10.34 -16.63 16.76
CA ALA A 330 -11.73 -17.12 16.83
C ALA A 330 -11.92 -18.15 17.95
N LYS A 331 -10.93 -19.04 18.17
CA LYS A 331 -10.94 -20.05 19.24
C LYS A 331 -10.65 -19.49 20.64
N LEU A 332 -10.11 -18.28 20.77
CA LEU A 332 -10.07 -17.56 22.05
C LEU A 332 -11.46 -17.04 22.48
N GLY A 333 -12.42 -16.93 21.55
CA GLY A 333 -13.77 -16.41 21.82
C GLY A 333 -14.09 -15.07 21.14
N CYS A 334 -13.18 -14.52 20.34
CA CYS A 334 -13.46 -13.32 19.54
C CYS A 334 -14.32 -13.66 18.31
N LYS A 335 -15.27 -12.79 17.95
CA LYS A 335 -16.00 -12.88 16.68
C LYS A 335 -15.10 -12.39 15.54
N VAL A 336 -14.90 -13.20 14.51
CA VAL A 336 -14.06 -12.86 13.35
C VAL A 336 -14.93 -12.80 12.09
N ARG A 337 -14.75 -11.78 11.26
CA ARG A 337 -15.40 -11.66 9.94
C ARG A 337 -14.36 -11.43 8.86
N VAL A 338 -14.51 -12.09 7.72
CA VAL A 338 -13.63 -11.92 6.55
C VAL A 338 -14.44 -11.55 5.32
N LEU A 339 -14.36 -10.27 4.93
CA LEU A 339 -14.85 -9.73 3.67
C LEU A 339 -13.74 -9.84 2.63
N TYR A 340 -14.04 -10.34 1.42
CA TYR A 340 -12.99 -10.55 0.43
C TYR A 340 -13.48 -10.42 -1.02
N THR A 341 -12.57 -10.14 -1.96
CA THR A 341 -12.85 -10.26 -3.41
C THR A 341 -12.49 -11.65 -3.90
N ASP A 342 -11.25 -12.08 -3.66
CA ASP A 342 -10.70 -13.38 -4.05
C ASP A 342 -10.02 -14.10 -2.86
N MET A 343 -10.23 -15.41 -2.76
CA MET A 343 -9.75 -16.25 -1.65
C MET A 343 -9.56 -17.70 -2.10
N GLU A 344 -8.34 -18.21 -1.93
CA GLU A 344 -7.98 -19.58 -2.28
C GLU A 344 -8.56 -20.65 -1.33
N ALA A 345 -8.57 -21.89 -1.79
CA ALA A 345 -9.31 -22.98 -1.17
C ALA A 345 -8.74 -23.42 0.20
N GLY A 346 -7.41 -23.37 0.40
CA GLY A 346 -6.79 -23.70 1.68
C GLY A 346 -7.10 -22.67 2.77
N VAL A 347 -7.04 -21.37 2.44
CA VAL A 347 -7.48 -20.25 3.30
C VAL A 347 -8.95 -20.43 3.67
N ARG A 348 -9.83 -20.65 2.68
CA ARG A 348 -11.26 -20.87 2.91
C ARG A 348 -11.52 -22.06 3.84
N ALA A 349 -10.89 -23.20 3.57
CA ALA A 349 -11.00 -24.40 4.40
C ALA A 349 -10.46 -24.19 5.83
N LYS A 350 -9.41 -23.37 5.99
CA LYS A 350 -8.87 -23.00 7.31
C LYS A 350 -9.84 -22.11 8.10
N LEU A 351 -10.47 -21.14 7.45
CA LEU A 351 -11.43 -20.22 8.06
C LEU A 351 -12.75 -20.92 8.42
N GLY A 352 -13.15 -21.97 7.70
CA GLY A 352 -14.27 -22.85 8.08
C GLY A 352 -14.07 -23.63 9.40
N GLY A 353 -12.88 -23.58 10.01
CA GLY A 353 -12.53 -24.35 11.22
C GLY A 353 -13.12 -23.84 12.55
N SER A 354 -13.99 -22.83 12.55
CA SER A 354 -14.66 -22.31 13.75
C SER A 354 -15.95 -21.55 13.42
N SER A 355 -17.02 -21.79 14.19
CA SER A 355 -18.30 -21.06 14.09
C SER A 355 -18.22 -19.60 14.55
N ASN A 356 -17.11 -19.19 15.20
CA ASN A 356 -16.84 -17.79 15.50
C ASN A 356 -16.27 -17.01 14.29
N ILE A 357 -16.05 -17.67 13.15
CA ILE A 357 -15.65 -17.04 11.89
C ILE A 357 -16.85 -17.00 10.94
N THR A 358 -17.01 -15.90 10.21
CA THR A 358 -17.89 -15.82 9.04
C THR A 358 -17.12 -15.21 7.87
N VAL A 359 -17.33 -15.71 6.66
CA VAL A 359 -16.73 -15.16 5.43
C VAL A 359 -17.83 -14.69 4.47
N ARG A 360 -17.55 -13.66 3.67
CA ARG A 360 -18.44 -13.18 2.59
C ARG A 360 -17.65 -12.60 1.42
N GLN A 361 -18.06 -12.93 0.20
CA GLN A 361 -17.52 -12.34 -1.02
C GLN A 361 -18.20 -11.01 -1.35
N LEU A 362 -17.41 -9.95 -1.43
CA LEU A 362 -17.78 -8.68 -2.07
C LEU A 362 -17.14 -8.63 -3.46
N TYR A 363 -17.74 -9.37 -4.39
CA TYR A 363 -17.40 -9.37 -5.81
C TYR A 363 -18.70 -9.53 -6.62
N ASP A 364 -19.21 -8.43 -7.16
CA ASP A 364 -20.40 -8.39 -8.00
C ASP A 364 -19.98 -8.08 -9.45
N VAL A 365 -20.18 -9.07 -10.32
CA VAL A 365 -19.95 -8.98 -11.78
C VAL A 365 -21.26 -9.15 -12.57
N SER A 366 -22.40 -8.91 -11.92
CA SER A 366 -23.71 -9.16 -12.52
C SER A 366 -23.94 -8.26 -13.74
N ALA A 367 -24.61 -8.80 -14.77
CA ALA A 367 -24.92 -8.07 -15.99
C ALA A 367 -25.91 -6.89 -15.78
N ASN A 368 -26.43 -6.74 -14.56
CA ASN A 368 -27.28 -5.63 -14.13
C ASN A 368 -26.48 -4.44 -13.56
N ASN A 369 -25.22 -4.65 -13.16
CA ASN A 369 -24.32 -3.55 -12.82
C ASN A 369 -24.13 -2.68 -14.06
N VAL A 370 -24.34 -1.36 -13.92
CA VAL A 370 -24.36 -0.41 -15.04
C VAL A 370 -23.14 -0.59 -15.93
N LYS A 371 -23.42 -0.97 -17.18
CA LYS A 371 -22.40 -1.19 -18.20
C LYS A 371 -21.63 0.09 -18.47
N THR A 372 -20.34 -0.03 -18.71
CA THR A 372 -19.53 1.06 -19.27
C THR A 372 -19.96 1.34 -20.72
N SER A 373 -19.52 2.47 -21.28
CA SER A 373 -19.93 2.96 -22.60
C SER A 373 -19.54 2.06 -23.79
N ASP A 374 -18.70 1.06 -23.53
CA ASP A 374 -18.30 -0.03 -24.44
C ASP A 374 -19.25 -1.25 -24.38
N GLY A 375 -20.16 -1.31 -23.40
CA GLY A 375 -21.09 -2.42 -23.17
C GLY A 375 -20.61 -3.48 -22.16
N THR A 376 -19.40 -3.32 -21.60
CA THR A 376 -18.82 -4.24 -20.60
C THR A 376 -19.53 -4.09 -19.24
N PRO A 377 -19.86 -5.19 -18.52
CA PRO A 377 -20.41 -5.11 -17.16
C PRO A 377 -19.43 -4.44 -16.20
N ARG A 378 -19.94 -3.61 -15.28
CA ARG A 378 -19.14 -3.03 -14.20
C ARG A 378 -18.93 -4.06 -13.09
N GLU A 379 -17.67 -4.35 -12.81
CA GLU A 379 -17.30 -5.10 -11.60
C GLU A 379 -17.31 -4.17 -10.37
N VAL A 380 -17.95 -4.62 -9.29
CA VAL A 380 -17.92 -3.96 -7.98
C VAL A 380 -17.31 -4.93 -6.97
N LEU A 381 -16.12 -4.60 -6.48
CA LEU A 381 -15.32 -5.49 -5.63
C LEU A 381 -14.69 -4.76 -4.45
N THR A 382 -14.17 -5.50 -3.47
CA THR A 382 -13.37 -4.91 -2.38
C THR A 382 -11.88 -4.87 -2.71
N HIS A 383 -11.38 -3.67 -3.02
CA HIS A 383 -9.96 -3.42 -3.26
C HIS A 383 -9.23 -2.92 -2.01
N SER A 384 -9.94 -2.63 -0.92
CA SER A 384 -9.42 -2.39 0.43
C SER A 384 -8.59 -3.55 0.98
N LYS A 385 -7.61 -3.25 1.84
CA LYS A 385 -6.83 -4.25 2.60
C LYS A 385 -6.68 -3.78 4.05
N HIS A 386 -7.57 -4.21 4.95
CA HIS A 386 -7.54 -3.78 6.34
C HIS A 386 -8.02 -4.83 7.36
N PHE A 387 -7.55 -4.67 8.61
CA PHE A 387 -8.03 -5.36 9.81
C PHE A 387 -8.57 -4.30 10.77
N VAL A 388 -9.70 -4.58 11.42
CA VAL A 388 -10.40 -3.68 12.33
C VAL A 388 -10.70 -4.45 13.61
N TYR A 389 -9.93 -4.18 14.66
CA TYR A 389 -9.91 -4.99 15.88
C TYR A 389 -10.37 -4.20 17.10
N SER A 390 -11.22 -4.80 17.93
CA SER A 390 -11.57 -4.31 19.26
C SER A 390 -11.48 -5.47 20.25
N GLY A 391 -10.61 -5.38 21.25
CA GLY A 391 -10.41 -6.44 22.25
C GLY A 391 -9.08 -6.33 22.99
N ASN A 392 -8.66 -7.42 23.64
CA ASN A 392 -7.41 -7.46 24.41
C ASN A 392 -6.19 -7.60 23.48
N PHE A 393 -5.41 -6.52 23.40
CA PHE A 393 -4.12 -6.46 22.72
C PHE A 393 -3.02 -6.22 23.76
N ASN A 394 -2.13 -7.21 23.93
CA ASN A 394 -1.04 -7.19 24.90
C ASN A 394 -1.49 -6.80 26.33
N GLY A 395 -2.57 -7.42 26.82
CA GLY A 395 -3.13 -7.16 28.16
C GLY A 395 -4.02 -5.91 28.27
N THR A 396 -3.99 -5.00 27.30
CA THR A 396 -4.84 -3.79 27.28
C THR A 396 -6.04 -3.97 26.36
N VAL A 397 -7.24 -3.53 26.74
CA VAL A 397 -8.34 -3.43 25.76
C VAL A 397 -8.10 -2.23 24.84
N ARG A 398 -7.99 -2.46 23.52
CA ARG A 398 -7.69 -1.42 22.52
C ARG A 398 -8.54 -1.59 21.27
N LYS A 399 -8.74 -0.48 20.56
CA LYS A 399 -9.19 -0.44 19.17
C LYS A 399 -8.00 -0.23 18.24
N ILE A 400 -7.93 -1.01 17.16
CA ILE A 400 -6.80 -1.01 16.22
C ILE A 400 -7.33 -1.08 14.80
N VAL A 401 -6.73 -0.29 13.91
CA VAL A 401 -6.83 -0.49 12.46
C VAL A 401 -5.44 -0.84 11.93
N LEU A 402 -5.34 -1.87 11.09
CA LEU A 402 -4.15 -2.18 10.31
C LEU A 402 -4.55 -2.13 8.83
N THR A 403 -4.04 -1.19 8.04
CA THR A 403 -4.39 -1.03 6.61
C THR A 403 -3.14 -0.84 5.75
N GLY A 404 -3.22 -1.09 4.44
CA GLY A 404 -2.08 -1.12 3.53
C GLY A 404 -2.45 -1.14 2.05
N SER A 405 -1.42 -1.08 1.20
CA SER A 405 -1.51 -1.61 -0.16
C SER A 405 -1.58 -3.16 -0.18
N HIS A 406 -1.10 -3.75 0.93
CA HIS A 406 -0.67 -5.13 1.11
C HIS A 406 -1.79 -6.18 1.09
N ASN A 407 -1.84 -6.98 0.02
CA ASN A 407 -2.70 -8.16 -0.02
C ASN A 407 -2.18 -9.25 0.94
N LEU A 408 -3.04 -10.19 1.35
CA LEU A 408 -2.60 -11.42 2.00
C LEU A 408 -2.10 -12.44 0.96
N SER A 409 -1.00 -12.04 0.31
CA SER A 409 -0.16 -12.85 -0.58
C SER A 409 1.30 -12.89 -0.11
N LYS A 410 2.09 -13.88 -0.57
CA LYS A 410 3.54 -13.93 -0.36
C LYS A 410 4.28 -12.89 -1.21
N ASN A 411 3.72 -12.46 -2.35
CA ASN A 411 4.30 -11.40 -3.17
C ASN A 411 4.33 -10.08 -2.40
N SER A 412 3.20 -9.68 -1.81
CA SER A 412 3.14 -8.50 -0.94
C SER A 412 4.09 -8.60 0.26
N LEU A 413 4.21 -9.77 0.89
CA LEU A 413 5.09 -9.95 2.05
C LEU A 413 6.59 -9.96 1.71
N ARG A 414 6.98 -10.54 0.57
CA ARG A 414 8.37 -10.93 0.30
C ARG A 414 8.99 -10.33 -0.96
N TYR A 415 8.20 -9.91 -1.96
CA TYR A 415 8.69 -9.65 -3.33
C TYR A 415 8.26 -8.30 -3.93
N ASN A 416 7.47 -7.49 -3.23
CA ASN A 416 6.97 -6.21 -3.71
C ASN A 416 7.46 -5.06 -2.82
N ASP A 417 7.49 -3.85 -3.38
CA ASP A 417 7.44 -2.63 -2.57
C ASP A 417 5.98 -2.44 -2.13
N GLU A 418 5.72 -2.46 -0.83
CA GLU A 418 4.38 -2.34 -0.24
C GLU A 418 4.48 -1.60 1.09
N ASN A 419 3.32 -1.18 1.60
CA ASN A 419 3.17 -0.66 2.96
C ASN A 419 2.01 -1.32 3.73
N LEU A 420 2.17 -1.36 5.06
CA LEU A 420 1.13 -1.59 6.06
C LEU A 420 1.32 -0.57 7.20
N VAL A 421 0.22 -0.02 7.72
CA VAL A 421 0.23 0.89 8.87
C VAL A 421 -0.76 0.43 9.92
N LYS A 422 -0.28 0.30 11.16
CA LYS A 422 -1.05 -0.01 12.37
C LYS A 422 -1.35 1.28 13.11
N TYR A 423 -2.62 1.54 13.41
CA TYR A 423 -3.11 2.73 14.10
C TYR A 423 -3.88 2.32 15.36
N TYR A 424 -3.60 2.94 16.51
CA TYR A 424 -4.47 2.86 17.69
C TYR A 424 -5.35 4.11 17.77
N SER A 425 -6.52 4.08 17.14
CA SER A 425 -7.45 5.21 17.11
C SER A 425 -8.92 4.77 17.15
N ASP A 426 -9.66 5.31 18.13
CA ASP A 426 -11.08 5.06 18.32
C ASP A 426 -11.95 5.58 17.16
N SER A 427 -11.64 6.77 16.65
CA SER A 427 -12.37 7.39 15.53
C SER A 427 -12.07 6.70 14.21
N LEU A 428 -10.81 6.31 13.98
CA LEU A 428 -10.43 5.54 12.79
C LEU A 428 -11.09 4.16 12.81
N TRP A 429 -11.06 3.47 13.96
CA TRP A 429 -11.76 2.19 14.13
C TRP A 429 -13.25 2.32 13.86
N GLN A 430 -13.92 3.36 14.37
CA GLN A 430 -15.34 3.60 14.09
C GLN A 430 -15.61 3.81 12.60
N ALA A 431 -14.78 4.60 11.91
CA ALA A 431 -14.92 4.84 10.48
C ALA A 431 -14.70 3.58 9.64
N TYR A 432 -13.66 2.78 9.95
CA TYR A 432 -13.38 1.50 9.28
C TYR A 432 -14.43 0.43 9.57
N HIS A 433 -14.90 0.30 10.80
CA HIS A 433 -15.96 -0.65 11.16
C HIS A 433 -17.30 -0.26 10.49
N ALA A 434 -17.66 1.03 10.46
CA ALA A 434 -18.84 1.50 9.73
C ALA A 434 -18.72 1.30 8.20
N ASN A 435 -17.51 1.44 7.63
CA ASN A 435 -17.24 1.07 6.24
C ASN A 435 -17.41 -0.44 6.01
N PHE A 436 -16.86 -1.25 6.91
CA PHE A 436 -16.95 -2.71 6.88
C PHE A 436 -18.40 -3.19 6.95
N GLU A 437 -19.24 -2.66 7.85
CA GLU A 437 -20.66 -3.07 7.93
C GLU A 437 -21.43 -2.81 6.64
N LYS A 438 -21.17 -1.69 5.94
CA LYS A 438 -21.80 -1.42 4.64
C LYS A 438 -21.36 -2.44 3.58
N GLY A 439 -20.05 -2.66 3.45
CA GLY A 439 -19.50 -3.64 2.51
C GLY A 439 -19.98 -5.06 2.83
N TRP A 440 -20.03 -5.42 4.12
CA TRP A 440 -20.55 -6.69 4.62
C TRP A 440 -22.04 -6.87 4.35
N ALA A 441 -22.84 -5.81 4.34
CA ALA A 441 -24.26 -5.85 4.01
C ALA A 441 -24.52 -5.91 2.49
N GLN A 442 -23.66 -5.32 1.66
CA GLN A 442 -23.72 -5.43 0.20
C GLN A 442 -23.14 -6.77 -0.31
N ALA A 443 -22.20 -7.36 0.43
CA ALA A 443 -21.61 -8.65 0.09
C ALA A 443 -22.65 -9.76 0.05
N LEU A 444 -22.59 -10.57 -0.99
CA LEU A 444 -23.43 -11.74 -1.12
C LEU A 444 -23.05 -12.75 -0.02
N ASN A 445 -24.02 -13.55 0.43
CA ASN A 445 -23.66 -14.74 1.19
C ASN A 445 -23.02 -15.73 0.21
N ASP A 446 -21.79 -16.15 0.50
CA ASP A 446 -21.26 -17.42 0.01
C ASP A 446 -22.29 -18.53 0.35
N GLY A 447 -22.68 -19.32 -0.66
CA GLY A 447 -23.67 -20.39 -0.54
C GLY A 447 -23.09 -21.70 -0.01
#